data_AF-A0A7X8QSM1-F1
#
_entry.id   AF-A0A7X8QSM1-F1
#
_cell.length_a   1.000
_cell.length_b   1.000
_cell.length_c   1.000
_cell.angle_alpha   90.00
_cell.angle_beta   90.00
_cell.angle_gamma   90.00
#
_symmetry.space_group_name_H-M   'P 1'
#
loop_
_entity.id
_entity.type
_entity.pdbx_description
1 polymer ?
#
loop_
_entity_poly.entity_id
_entity_poly.type
_entity_poly.pdbx_seq_one_letter_code
_entity_poly.pdbx_strand_id
1 'polypeptide(L)'
;LTKGVPQGLIACAHGGTSMPQWDPKLKKAGGKSLYGAMVRRLQKNGGRVAGMIWYQGCSDCFDGAAQLYTERMKEFVSALRRDCQNKELPIVIVQIARVISWAEEQKHFWNMVQEQQRLLAYRIKNLQTVPVIDLPLDDTIHISGESQAVLGGRMAQAMEVLRGNRQAGLPPITLESTEIEETRCLGVVVAKFGNVMGGLQAGSRPSGFAITSDVSTDNIFDTVIDGDTVRIRTTMAPADLSMAMLHYGFGYNPYCNITDKAGRSLPVFGPIALGKPRAITSFIRSWEISDFKPSAGDLTSLKYPAEIVKSSLEKRTFSDNFCLLHPEIAARGNKDEVIYFVTTFNCASEMRLNLVLGYDGPVKAWVNGRKVFHDPSGTNPATPQKGVGAFKAKAGDHELVVALGTNSGNAWGIYVRLERLGVSAKALRDVTYELPSI
;
A
#
# COMPACT_ATOMS: atom_id res chain seq x y z
N LEU A 1 20.27 33.48 -12.31
CA LEU A 1 19.41 34.43 -11.58
C LEU A 1 20.22 35.72 -11.46
N THR A 2 20.13 36.73 -12.31
CA THR A 2 18.95 37.53 -12.63
C THR A 2 19.20 38.26 -13.97
N LYS A 3 18.20 38.34 -14.84
CA LYS A 3 18.21 39.31 -15.97
C LYS A 3 17.91 40.74 -15.46
N GLY A 4 18.42 41.11 -14.28
CA GLY A 4 18.16 42.40 -13.63
C GLY A 4 16.80 42.56 -12.92
N VAL A 5 15.96 41.52 -12.80
CA VAL A 5 14.66 41.61 -12.10
C VAL A 5 14.83 41.34 -10.58
N PRO A 6 14.52 42.30 -9.69
CA PRO A 6 14.60 42.12 -8.24
C PRO A 6 13.70 40.97 -7.76
N GLN A 7 14.18 40.22 -6.76
CA GLN A 7 13.42 39.15 -6.09
C GLN A 7 13.00 39.63 -4.70
N GLY A 8 11.74 39.40 -4.33
CA GLY A 8 11.20 39.73 -3.01
C GLY A 8 10.58 38.50 -2.36
N LEU A 9 10.82 38.31 -1.06
CA LEU A 9 10.25 37.24 -0.25
C LEU A 9 9.34 37.82 0.83
N ILE A 10 8.12 37.27 0.97
CA ILE A 10 7.17 37.65 2.03
C ILE A 10 7.08 36.49 3.02
N ALA A 11 7.92 36.51 4.05
CA ALA A 11 7.93 35.47 5.08
C ALA A 11 6.65 35.51 5.94
N CYS A 12 5.87 34.42 5.92
CA CYS A 12 4.64 34.29 6.68
C CYS A 12 4.58 33.07 7.60
N ALA A 13 5.56 32.16 7.53
CA ALA A 13 5.57 30.90 8.26
C ALA A 13 5.54 31.09 9.79
N HIS A 14 4.98 30.09 10.48
CA HIS A 14 4.95 30.01 11.94
C HIS A 14 5.13 28.56 12.37
N GLY A 15 5.97 28.30 13.37
CA GLY A 15 6.27 26.94 13.85
C GLY A 15 5.08 26.30 14.58
N GLY A 16 4.97 24.97 14.49
CA GLY A 16 4.01 24.16 15.25
C GLY A 16 2.54 24.36 14.89
N THR A 17 2.24 24.83 13.67
CA THR A 17 0.87 25.16 13.28
C THR A 17 0.24 24.11 12.39
N SER A 18 -1.05 23.84 12.62
CA SER A 18 -1.90 22.93 11.84
C SER A 18 -2.78 23.67 10.81
N MET A 19 -3.32 22.97 9.82
CA MET A 19 -4.20 23.57 8.81
C MET A 19 -5.43 24.32 9.37
N PRO A 20 -6.10 23.90 10.48
CA PRO A 20 -7.16 24.69 11.11
C PRO A 20 -6.73 26.11 11.53
N GLN A 21 -5.48 26.31 11.94
CA GLN A 21 -4.98 27.65 12.30
C GLN A 21 -4.74 28.53 11.06
N TRP A 22 -4.66 27.91 9.88
CA TRP A 22 -4.56 28.54 8.57
C TRP A 22 -5.90 28.65 7.82
N ASP A 23 -7.03 28.37 8.50
CA ASP A 23 -8.35 28.41 7.88
C ASP A 23 -8.67 29.81 7.30
N PRO A 24 -8.95 29.93 5.99
CA PRO A 24 -9.33 31.19 5.36
C PRO A 24 -10.55 31.87 5.98
N LYS A 25 -11.46 31.14 6.64
CA LYS A 25 -12.61 31.71 7.38
C LYS A 25 -12.16 32.65 8.49
N LEU A 26 -10.96 32.45 9.03
CA LEU A 26 -10.36 33.31 10.05
C LEU A 26 -9.73 34.58 9.48
N LYS A 27 -9.79 34.84 8.17
CA LYS A 27 -9.23 36.04 7.52
C LYS A 27 -9.65 37.34 8.20
N LYS A 28 -10.92 37.46 8.60
CA LYS A 28 -11.47 38.67 9.24
C LYS A 28 -10.87 38.96 10.63
N ALA A 29 -10.24 37.97 11.26
CA ALA A 29 -9.51 38.18 12.51
C ALA A 29 -8.18 38.94 12.31
N GLY A 30 -7.79 39.24 11.06
CA GLY A 30 -6.61 40.03 10.75
C GLY A 30 -5.34 39.42 11.33
N GLY A 31 -4.55 40.22 12.04
CA GLY A 31 -3.30 39.76 12.67
C GLY A 31 -3.48 38.72 13.79
N LYS A 32 -4.72 38.45 14.24
CA LYS A 32 -5.03 37.43 15.26
C LYS A 32 -5.18 36.02 14.70
N SER A 33 -5.15 35.84 13.37
CA SER A 33 -5.11 34.54 12.71
C SER A 33 -3.92 34.46 11.76
N LEU A 34 -3.41 33.25 11.51
CA LEU A 34 -2.25 33.07 10.63
C LEU A 34 -2.59 33.44 9.19
N TYR A 35 -3.75 32.99 8.70
CA TYR A 35 -4.24 33.34 7.37
C TYR A 35 -4.48 34.85 7.22
N GLY A 36 -5.13 35.48 8.20
CA GLY A 36 -5.37 36.93 8.18
C GLY A 36 -4.06 37.74 8.23
N ALA A 37 -3.08 37.29 9.02
CA ALA A 37 -1.76 37.90 9.09
C ALA A 37 -1.00 37.78 7.75
N MET A 38 -1.06 36.62 7.11
CA MET A 38 -0.48 36.38 5.77
C MET A 38 -1.11 37.31 4.73
N VAL A 39 -2.44 37.39 4.65
CA VAL A 39 -3.12 38.28 3.70
C VAL A 39 -2.80 39.74 3.97
N ARG A 40 -2.73 40.16 5.25
CA ARG A 40 -2.30 41.52 5.59
C ARG A 40 -0.89 41.83 5.08
N ARG A 41 0.07 40.89 5.21
CA ARG A 41 1.43 41.05 4.67
C ARG A 41 1.42 41.10 3.14
N LEU A 42 0.64 40.25 2.48
CA LEU A 42 0.45 40.27 1.02
C LEU A 42 -0.05 41.64 0.55
N GLN A 43 -1.12 42.17 1.15
CA GLN A 43 -1.69 43.46 0.76
C GLN A 43 -0.73 44.62 1.02
N LYS A 44 0.00 44.61 2.14
CA LYS A 44 1.05 45.60 2.41
C LYS A 44 2.18 45.62 1.38
N ASN A 45 2.37 44.53 0.65
CA ASN A 45 3.40 44.41 -0.40
C ASN A 45 2.79 44.41 -1.81
N GLY A 46 1.65 45.07 -2.00
CA GLY A 46 1.05 45.30 -3.33
C GLY A 46 0.07 44.23 -3.81
N GLY A 47 -0.25 43.24 -2.97
CA GLY A 47 -1.37 42.31 -3.22
C GLY A 47 -1.12 41.23 -4.28
N ARG A 48 0.06 41.22 -4.92
CA ARG A 48 0.41 40.29 -6.02
C ARG A 48 1.74 39.62 -5.74
N VAL A 49 1.82 38.33 -6.04
CA VAL A 49 3.04 37.52 -5.93
C VAL A 49 3.21 36.64 -7.17
N ALA A 50 4.46 36.27 -7.48
CA ALA A 50 4.78 35.40 -8.61
C ALA A 50 4.43 33.92 -8.36
N GLY A 51 4.30 33.52 -7.10
CA GLY A 51 3.98 32.17 -6.67
C GLY A 51 3.98 32.05 -5.14
N MET A 52 3.64 30.86 -4.65
CA MET A 52 3.69 30.51 -3.22
C MET A 52 4.61 29.29 -3.02
N ILE A 53 5.38 29.32 -1.94
CA ILE A 53 6.08 28.16 -1.41
C ILE A 53 5.44 27.80 -0.07
N TRP A 54 5.09 26.52 0.11
CA TRP A 54 4.38 26.04 1.30
C TRP A 54 5.04 24.77 1.85
N TYR A 55 5.55 24.85 3.07
CA TYR A 55 6.09 23.70 3.79
C TYR A 55 5.45 23.62 5.17
N GLN A 56 4.47 22.73 5.28
CA GLN A 56 3.68 22.49 6.48
C GLN A 56 3.06 21.08 6.37
N GLY A 57 2.72 20.46 7.50
CA GLY A 57 1.92 19.23 7.53
C GLY A 57 2.22 18.38 8.75
N CYS A 58 3.39 18.59 9.37
CA CYS A 58 3.83 17.88 10.57
C CYS A 58 2.78 17.92 11.69
N SER A 59 2.19 19.09 11.93
CA SER A 59 1.15 19.29 12.96
C SER A 59 -0.27 18.92 12.50
N ASP A 60 -0.44 18.20 11.38
CA ASP A 60 -1.71 17.60 10.99
C ASP A 60 -1.65 16.07 11.03
N CYS A 61 -0.53 15.48 11.47
CA CYS A 61 -0.28 14.03 11.47
C CYS A 61 -0.88 13.31 12.69
N PHE A 62 -2.18 13.51 12.94
CA PHE A 62 -2.93 12.84 14.02
C PHE A 62 -4.40 12.63 13.60
N ASP A 63 -5.12 11.83 14.39
CA ASP A 63 -6.49 11.45 14.07
C ASP A 63 -7.45 12.66 13.97
N GLY A 64 -8.34 12.62 12.99
CA GLY A 64 -9.26 13.69 12.64
C GLY A 64 -8.63 14.83 11.84
N ALA A 65 -7.36 15.18 12.06
CA ALA A 65 -6.70 16.23 11.26
C ALA A 65 -6.14 15.69 9.94
N ALA A 66 -5.44 14.55 10.00
CA ALA A 66 -4.75 14.00 8.86
C ALA A 66 -5.73 13.70 7.71
N GLN A 67 -6.91 13.14 8.00
CA GLN A 67 -7.92 12.76 7.00
C GLN A 67 -8.49 13.96 6.23
N LEU A 68 -8.38 15.17 6.78
CA LEU A 68 -8.93 16.41 6.22
C LEU A 68 -7.89 17.24 5.47
N TYR A 69 -6.62 16.82 5.43
CA TYR A 69 -5.52 17.63 4.90
C TYR A 69 -5.74 18.05 3.45
N THR A 70 -6.15 17.14 2.56
CA THR A 70 -6.43 17.45 1.14
C THR A 70 -7.50 18.52 0.98
N GLU A 71 -8.65 18.37 1.66
CA GLU A 71 -9.77 19.31 1.52
C GLU A 71 -9.41 20.68 2.09
N ARG A 72 -8.74 20.73 3.24
CA ARG A 72 -8.22 21.98 3.81
C ARG A 72 -7.22 22.66 2.87
N MET A 73 -6.35 21.89 2.20
CA MET A 73 -5.42 22.44 1.20
C MET A 73 -6.13 22.99 -0.03
N LYS A 74 -7.20 22.34 -0.52
CA LYS A 74 -8.03 22.89 -1.61
C LYS A 74 -8.68 24.21 -1.20
N GLU A 75 -9.25 24.28 0.00
CA GLU A 75 -9.85 25.50 0.53
C GLU A 75 -8.81 26.63 0.67
N PHE A 76 -7.66 26.32 1.27
CA PHE A 76 -6.55 27.25 1.44
C PHE A 76 -6.04 27.80 0.10
N VAL A 77 -5.71 26.93 -0.86
CA VAL A 77 -5.21 27.33 -2.18
C VAL A 77 -6.26 28.17 -2.93
N SER A 78 -7.53 27.76 -2.88
CA SER A 78 -8.63 28.48 -3.52
C SER A 78 -8.78 29.89 -2.95
N ALA A 79 -8.69 30.05 -1.62
CA ALA A 79 -8.74 31.34 -0.98
C ALA A 79 -7.51 32.21 -1.28
N LEU A 80 -6.31 31.62 -1.22
CA LEU A 80 -5.06 32.31 -1.56
C LEU A 80 -5.10 32.86 -2.98
N ARG A 81 -5.56 32.07 -3.95
CA ARG A 81 -5.71 32.50 -5.36
C ARG A 81 -6.68 33.66 -5.53
N ARG A 82 -7.79 33.66 -4.79
CA ARG A 82 -8.72 34.81 -4.77
C ARG A 82 -8.06 36.06 -4.18
N ASP A 83 -7.37 35.90 -3.06
CA ASP A 83 -6.74 37.01 -2.34
C ASP A 83 -5.52 37.60 -3.07
N CYS A 84 -4.83 36.79 -3.86
CA CYS A 84 -3.77 37.22 -4.80
C CYS A 84 -4.32 37.71 -6.15
N GLN A 85 -5.63 37.64 -6.37
CA GLN A 85 -6.29 37.93 -7.66
C GLN A 85 -5.67 37.17 -8.85
N ASN A 86 -5.24 35.93 -8.62
CA ASN A 86 -4.61 35.09 -9.62
C ASN A 86 -5.12 33.64 -9.50
N LYS A 87 -6.09 33.27 -10.35
CA LYS A 87 -6.68 31.93 -10.38
C LYS A 87 -5.68 30.83 -10.79
N GLU A 88 -4.61 31.21 -11.48
CA GLU A 88 -3.54 30.33 -11.94
C GLU A 88 -2.26 30.59 -11.14
N LEU A 89 -2.34 31.05 -9.89
CA LEU A 89 -1.14 31.26 -9.08
C LEU A 89 -0.35 29.94 -8.94
N PRO A 90 0.94 29.91 -9.34
CA PRO A 90 1.80 28.75 -9.13
C PRO A 90 2.05 28.50 -7.64
N ILE A 91 1.95 27.25 -7.22
CA ILE A 91 2.19 26.84 -5.83
C ILE A 91 3.14 25.65 -5.80
N VAL A 92 4.25 25.78 -5.11
CA VAL A 92 5.13 24.66 -4.80
C VAL A 92 4.95 24.32 -3.34
N ILE A 93 4.59 23.07 -3.06
CA ILE A 93 4.52 22.56 -1.71
C ILE A 93 5.66 21.59 -1.45
N VAL A 94 5.99 21.37 -0.18
CA VAL A 94 6.98 20.39 0.25
C VAL A 94 6.26 19.20 0.88
N GLN A 95 6.59 17.99 0.42
CA GLN A 95 6.17 16.77 1.12
C GLN A 95 7.07 16.59 2.34
N ILE A 96 6.48 16.48 3.53
CA ILE A 96 7.21 16.51 4.80
C ILE A 96 8.24 15.37 4.92
N ALA A 97 9.31 15.64 5.66
CA ALA A 97 10.45 14.73 5.85
C ALA A 97 10.12 13.57 6.80
N ARG A 98 11.15 12.79 7.15
CA ARG A 98 11.10 11.83 8.26
C ARG A 98 11.00 12.55 9.61
N VAL A 99 10.56 11.82 10.63
CA VAL A 99 10.49 12.29 12.03
C VAL A 99 11.02 11.21 12.97
N ILE A 100 11.52 11.61 14.14
CA ILE A 100 12.14 10.72 15.14
C ILE A 100 11.39 10.87 16.47
N SER A 101 11.28 9.78 17.23
CA SER A 101 10.77 9.75 18.61
C SER A 101 9.32 10.19 18.79
N TRP A 102 8.41 9.70 17.94
CA TRP A 102 6.95 9.88 18.08
C TRP A 102 6.26 8.58 18.48
N ALA A 103 5.05 8.68 19.04
CA ALA A 103 4.26 7.52 19.46
C ALA A 103 3.91 6.63 18.24
N GLU A 104 4.29 5.35 18.29
CA GLU A 104 4.12 4.40 17.15
C GLU A 104 2.66 4.31 16.65
N GLU A 105 1.68 4.47 17.53
CA GLU A 105 0.25 4.44 17.20
C GLU A 105 -0.15 5.48 16.14
N GLN A 106 0.58 6.60 16.05
CA GLN A 106 0.29 7.71 15.14
C GLN A 106 1.07 7.64 13.82
N LYS A 107 1.92 6.62 13.64
CA LYS A 107 2.84 6.48 12.49
C LYS A 107 2.14 6.54 11.14
N HIS A 108 0.99 5.88 11.04
CA HIS A 108 0.21 5.84 9.81
C HIS A 108 -0.35 7.22 9.42
N PHE A 109 -0.63 8.12 10.37
CA PHE A 109 -1.08 9.48 10.07
C PHE A 109 0.01 10.32 9.39
N TRP A 110 1.29 10.09 9.74
CA TRP A 110 2.42 10.77 9.10
C TRP A 110 2.53 10.43 7.62
N ASN A 111 2.55 9.13 7.30
CA ASN A 111 2.57 8.69 5.91
C ASN A 111 1.28 9.08 5.17
N MET A 112 0.12 9.12 5.85
CA MET A 112 -1.13 9.58 5.24
C MET A 112 -1.09 11.06 4.83
N VAL A 113 -0.45 11.95 5.61
CA VAL A 113 -0.24 13.35 5.21
C VAL A 113 0.77 13.43 4.06
N GLN A 114 1.86 12.66 4.11
CA GLN A 114 2.84 12.61 3.02
C GLN A 114 2.19 12.14 1.70
N GLU A 115 1.39 11.09 1.73
CA GLU A 115 0.69 10.57 0.54
C GLU A 115 -0.33 11.59 0.00
N GLN A 116 -1.06 12.28 0.89
CA GLN A 116 -1.92 13.37 0.45
C GLN A 116 -1.12 14.49 -0.22
N GLN A 117 0.01 14.91 0.34
CA GLN A 117 0.89 15.92 -0.26
C GLN A 117 1.38 15.49 -1.64
N ARG A 118 1.75 14.23 -1.84
CA ARG A 118 2.11 13.68 -3.15
C ARG A 118 0.96 13.82 -4.14
N LEU A 119 -0.26 13.49 -3.71
CA LEU A 119 -1.45 13.48 -4.56
C LEU A 119 -2.01 14.87 -4.84
N LEU A 120 -1.62 15.92 -4.11
CA LEU A 120 -2.14 17.28 -4.30
C LEU A 120 -1.88 17.84 -5.70
N ALA A 121 -0.76 17.49 -6.35
CA ALA A 121 -0.45 17.94 -7.71
C ALA A 121 -1.48 17.46 -8.76
N TYR A 122 -2.14 16.33 -8.52
CA TYR A 122 -3.22 15.80 -9.37
C TYR A 122 -4.60 16.37 -9.01
N ARG A 123 -4.74 16.94 -7.81
CA ARG A 123 -6.03 17.40 -7.24
C ARG A 123 -6.20 18.92 -7.31
N ILE A 124 -5.09 19.66 -7.43
CA ILE A 124 -5.06 21.12 -7.46
C ILE A 124 -4.23 21.54 -8.68
N LYS A 125 -4.90 22.19 -9.64
CA LYS A 125 -4.24 22.72 -10.85
C LYS A 125 -3.10 23.67 -10.48
N ASN A 126 -2.03 23.68 -11.27
CA ASN A 126 -0.86 24.57 -11.11
C ASN A 126 -0.21 24.49 -9.72
N LEU A 127 -0.05 23.26 -9.23
CA LEU A 127 0.63 22.93 -7.98
C LEU A 127 1.64 21.80 -8.23
N GLN A 128 2.81 21.88 -7.60
CA GLN A 128 3.81 20.80 -7.58
C GLN A 128 4.24 20.49 -6.15
N THR A 129 4.64 19.25 -5.92
CA THR A 129 5.10 18.75 -4.62
C THR A 129 6.57 18.34 -4.70
N VAL A 130 7.41 18.90 -3.83
CA VAL A 130 8.84 18.58 -3.74
C VAL A 130 9.09 17.72 -2.49
N PRO A 131 9.59 16.48 -2.64
CA PRO A 131 9.92 15.63 -1.50
C PRO A 131 11.29 15.93 -0.88
N VAL A 132 11.38 15.67 0.43
CA VAL A 132 12.61 15.86 1.25
C VAL A 132 12.91 14.69 2.18
N ILE A 133 12.35 13.51 1.91
CA ILE A 133 12.55 12.33 2.78
C ILE A 133 14.00 11.87 2.85
N ASP A 134 14.78 12.16 1.81
CA ASP A 134 16.20 11.85 1.68
C ASP A 134 17.12 12.82 2.45
N LEU A 135 16.59 13.96 2.89
CA LEU A 135 17.40 15.03 3.46
C LEU A 135 17.72 14.79 4.95
N PRO A 136 18.97 15.06 5.40
CA PRO A 136 19.35 15.05 6.80
C PRO A 136 18.53 16.00 7.68
N LEU A 137 18.41 15.67 8.96
CA LEU A 137 17.77 16.48 10.01
C LEU A 137 18.81 17.07 10.97
N ASP A 138 18.55 18.26 11.51
CA ASP A 138 19.34 18.87 12.60
C ASP A 138 18.80 18.49 13.99
N ASP A 139 17.52 18.12 14.07
CA ASP A 139 16.89 17.59 15.28
C ASP A 139 15.93 16.44 14.95
N THR A 140 14.94 16.17 15.80
CA THR A 140 14.01 15.05 15.61
C THR A 140 12.98 15.27 14.49
N ILE A 141 12.91 16.46 13.87
CA ILE A 141 11.84 16.78 12.89
C ILE A 141 12.23 17.82 11.82
N HIS A 142 13.24 18.65 12.04
CA HIS A 142 13.63 19.73 11.13
C HIS A 142 14.79 19.31 10.23
N ILE A 143 14.64 19.49 8.91
CA ILE A 143 15.74 19.27 7.95
C ILE A 143 16.90 20.23 8.22
N SER A 144 18.12 19.77 7.95
CA SER A 144 19.34 20.52 8.28
C SER A 144 19.48 21.85 7.55
N GLY A 145 20.27 22.77 8.09
CA GLY A 145 20.62 24.03 7.41
C GLY A 145 21.16 23.83 5.98
N GLU A 146 22.02 22.83 5.76
CA GLU A 146 22.53 22.47 4.43
C GLU A 146 21.41 21.90 3.54
N SER A 147 20.55 21.05 4.11
CA SER A 147 19.37 20.50 3.43
C SER A 147 18.40 21.58 2.95
N GLN A 148 18.27 22.69 3.69
CA GLN A 148 17.41 23.82 3.27
C GLN A 148 17.91 24.47 1.98
N ALA A 149 19.22 24.54 1.74
CA ALA A 149 19.78 25.05 0.49
C ALA A 149 19.45 24.11 -0.69
N VAL A 150 19.56 22.80 -0.48
CA VAL A 150 19.17 21.78 -1.46
C VAL A 150 17.67 21.87 -1.78
N LEU A 151 16.82 21.95 -0.76
CA LEU A 151 15.38 22.14 -0.92
C LEU A 151 15.06 23.43 -1.69
N GLY A 152 15.74 24.54 -1.38
CA GLY A 152 15.60 25.80 -2.10
C GLY A 152 15.80 25.65 -3.61
N GLY A 153 16.85 24.94 -4.03
CA GLY A 153 17.11 24.62 -5.44
C GLY A 153 16.00 23.78 -6.08
N ARG A 154 15.57 22.70 -5.39
CA ARG A 154 14.47 21.82 -5.87
C ARG A 154 13.15 22.60 -6.03
N MET A 155 12.82 23.48 -5.08
CA MET A 155 11.60 24.31 -5.14
C MET A 155 11.67 25.37 -6.24
N ALA A 156 12.84 26.01 -6.42
CA ALA A 156 13.04 26.98 -7.50
C ALA A 156 12.83 26.33 -8.87
N GLN A 157 13.37 25.13 -9.08
CA GLN A 157 13.14 24.36 -10.30
C GLN A 157 11.65 24.05 -10.51
N ALA A 158 10.97 23.50 -9.49
CA ALA A 158 9.55 23.16 -9.58
C ALA A 158 8.68 24.41 -9.88
N MET A 159 9.04 25.56 -9.30
CA MET A 159 8.38 26.84 -9.56
C MET A 159 8.58 27.29 -11.01
N GLU A 160 9.80 27.17 -11.55
CA GLU A 160 10.09 27.53 -12.93
C GLU A 160 9.35 26.62 -13.93
N VAL A 161 9.20 25.32 -13.63
CA VAL A 161 8.36 24.40 -14.41
C VAL A 161 6.91 24.90 -14.43
N LEU A 162 6.32 25.23 -13.28
CA LEU A 162 4.94 25.75 -13.21
C LEU A 162 4.76 27.09 -13.93
N ARG A 163 5.82 27.90 -14.00
CA ARG A 163 5.83 29.18 -14.71
C ARG A 163 6.09 29.02 -16.22
N GLY A 164 6.17 27.80 -16.73
CA GLY A 164 6.32 27.50 -18.14
C GLY A 164 7.73 27.76 -18.70
N ASN A 165 8.74 27.86 -17.84
CA ASN A 165 10.12 27.97 -18.30
C ASN A 165 10.57 26.64 -18.91
N ARG A 166 10.71 26.62 -20.24
CA ARG A 166 11.11 25.43 -21.02
C ARG A 166 12.51 24.89 -20.66
N GLN A 167 13.35 25.70 -20.00
CA GLN A 167 14.68 25.30 -19.56
C GLN A 167 14.70 24.72 -18.13
N ALA A 168 13.57 24.71 -17.42
CA ALA A 168 13.50 24.23 -16.03
C ALA A 168 13.60 22.70 -15.89
N GLY A 169 13.55 21.97 -17.02
CA GLY A 169 13.55 20.52 -17.04
C GLY A 169 12.15 19.94 -16.81
N LEU A 170 12.09 18.81 -16.11
CA LEU A 170 10.85 18.08 -15.87
C LEU A 170 10.25 18.46 -14.50
N PRO A 171 8.93 18.25 -14.29
CA PRO A 171 8.32 18.31 -12.97
C PRO A 171 9.00 17.35 -11.96
N PRO A 172 8.68 17.44 -10.65
CA PRO A 172 9.09 16.44 -9.67
C PRO A 172 8.75 15.00 -10.07
N ILE A 173 9.56 14.05 -9.59
CA ILE A 173 9.45 12.63 -9.91
C ILE A 173 8.09 12.06 -9.46
N THR A 174 7.48 11.25 -10.31
CA THR A 174 6.17 10.59 -10.08
C THR A 174 6.32 9.09 -10.10
N LEU A 175 5.47 8.37 -9.35
CA LEU A 175 5.28 6.93 -9.55
C LEU A 175 4.25 6.75 -10.67
N GLU A 176 4.64 6.10 -11.77
CA GLU A 176 3.80 5.92 -12.96
C GLU A 176 3.07 4.59 -12.95
N SER A 177 3.78 3.50 -12.65
CA SER A 177 3.21 2.16 -12.60
C SER A 177 3.97 1.24 -11.66
N THR A 178 3.29 0.18 -11.25
CA THR A 178 3.87 -0.95 -10.52
C THR A 178 3.43 -2.24 -11.19
N GLU A 179 4.36 -3.15 -11.43
CA GLU A 179 4.12 -4.46 -12.02
C GLU A 179 4.71 -5.56 -11.12
N ILE A 180 4.18 -6.78 -11.26
CA ILE A 180 4.73 -7.97 -10.58
C ILE A 180 5.31 -8.87 -11.65
N GLU A 181 6.58 -9.20 -11.51
CA GLU A 181 7.27 -10.23 -12.27
C GLU A 181 7.65 -11.40 -11.35
N GLU A 182 8.06 -12.51 -11.96
CA GLU A 182 8.58 -13.68 -11.26
C GLU A 182 10.02 -13.96 -11.68
N THR A 183 10.87 -14.32 -10.74
CA THR A 183 12.23 -14.79 -11.01
C THR A 183 12.57 -15.89 -10.00
N ARG A 184 12.81 -17.12 -10.49
CA ARG A 184 13.14 -18.29 -9.65
C ARG A 184 12.12 -18.54 -8.53
N CYS A 185 10.83 -18.55 -8.87
CA CYS A 185 9.70 -18.69 -7.93
C CYS A 185 9.55 -17.57 -6.89
N LEU A 186 10.37 -16.51 -6.97
CA LEU A 186 10.29 -15.33 -6.11
C LEU A 186 9.69 -14.15 -6.88
N GLY A 187 8.92 -13.34 -6.17
CA GLY A 187 8.30 -12.14 -6.70
C GLY A 187 9.31 -11.00 -6.88
N VAL A 188 9.11 -10.24 -7.96
CA VAL A 188 9.83 -8.99 -8.21
C VAL A 188 8.80 -7.91 -8.46
N VAL A 189 8.78 -6.89 -7.59
CA VAL A 189 7.97 -5.69 -7.80
C VAL A 189 8.76 -4.72 -8.65
N VAL A 190 8.20 -4.31 -9.78
CA VAL A 190 8.82 -3.38 -10.72
C VAL A 190 8.07 -2.06 -10.65
N ALA A 191 8.72 -1.04 -10.07
CA ALA A 191 8.16 0.30 -9.92
C ALA A 191 8.79 1.24 -10.97
N LYS A 192 7.97 1.79 -11.87
CA LYS A 192 8.41 2.73 -12.89
C LYS A 192 8.14 4.17 -12.46
N PHE A 193 9.14 5.03 -12.64
CA PHE A 193 9.06 6.43 -12.26
C PHE A 193 9.06 7.37 -13.46
N GLY A 194 8.20 8.38 -13.39
CA GLY A 194 8.05 9.42 -14.38
C GLY A 194 8.84 10.66 -14.01
N ASN A 195 9.00 11.55 -14.99
CA ASN A 195 9.73 12.81 -14.85
C ASN A 195 11.18 12.67 -14.38
N VAL A 196 11.82 11.50 -14.48
CA VAL A 196 13.21 11.27 -14.02
C VAL A 196 14.23 12.01 -14.89
N MET A 197 15.19 12.73 -14.30
CA MET A 197 16.24 13.44 -15.03
C MET A 197 17.56 12.69 -14.98
N GLY A 198 17.96 12.11 -16.12
CA GLY A 198 19.25 11.44 -16.28
C GLY A 198 19.35 10.02 -15.72
N GLY A 199 18.24 9.47 -15.23
CA GLY A 199 18.15 8.16 -14.58
C GLY A 199 18.18 8.26 -13.05
N LEU A 200 17.63 7.25 -12.39
CA LEU A 200 17.70 7.08 -10.95
C LEU A 200 19.10 6.62 -10.51
N GLN A 201 19.47 6.95 -9.28
CA GLN A 201 20.72 6.60 -8.66
C GLN A 201 20.58 6.53 -7.12
N ALA A 202 21.49 5.82 -6.49
CA ALA A 202 21.68 5.82 -5.04
C ALA A 202 23.19 5.79 -4.75
N GLY A 203 23.63 6.56 -3.76
CA GLY A 203 25.05 6.58 -3.35
C GLY A 203 25.51 5.33 -2.60
N SER A 204 24.57 4.46 -2.24
CA SER A 204 24.78 3.18 -1.57
C SER A 204 23.70 2.20 -2.05
N ARG A 205 23.54 1.04 -1.39
CA ARG A 205 22.46 0.10 -1.71
C ARG A 205 21.11 0.84 -1.75
N PRO A 206 20.35 0.80 -2.87
CA PRO A 206 19.06 1.45 -2.97
C PRO A 206 18.11 0.98 -1.85
N SER A 207 17.53 1.93 -1.14
CA SER A 207 16.74 1.68 0.07
C SER A 207 15.53 2.62 0.16
N GLY A 208 14.57 2.26 1.00
CA GLY A 208 13.38 3.06 1.32
C GLY A 208 12.07 2.37 0.98
N PHE A 209 12.11 1.28 0.22
CA PHE A 209 10.91 0.48 -0.08
C PHE A 209 10.53 -0.44 1.07
N ALA A 210 9.23 -0.64 1.25
CA ALA A 210 8.65 -1.66 2.11
C ALA A 210 7.47 -2.32 1.40
N ILE A 211 7.31 -3.62 1.61
CA ILE A 211 6.13 -4.37 1.16
C ILE A 211 5.42 -4.84 2.42
N THR A 212 4.24 -4.30 2.71
CA THR A 212 3.44 -4.69 3.87
C THR A 212 2.44 -5.77 3.47
N SER A 213 2.38 -6.85 4.24
CA SER A 213 1.43 -7.96 4.13
C SER A 213 1.00 -8.43 5.53
N ASP A 214 0.08 -9.40 5.62
CA ASP A 214 -0.36 -10.00 6.88
C ASP A 214 0.77 -10.74 7.65
N VAL A 215 1.91 -11.02 7.01
CA VAL A 215 2.97 -11.88 7.56
C VAL A 215 4.13 -11.08 8.13
N SER A 216 4.76 -10.24 7.31
CA SER A 216 5.95 -9.47 7.70
C SER A 216 6.23 -8.32 6.72
N THR A 217 6.94 -7.31 7.21
CA THR A 217 7.52 -6.22 6.39
C THR A 217 8.98 -6.47 6.01
N ASP A 218 9.65 -7.43 6.67
CA ASP A 218 11.00 -7.87 6.35
C ASP A 218 10.95 -8.99 5.32
N ASN A 219 10.75 -8.61 4.06
CA ASN A 219 10.62 -9.54 2.94
C ASN A 219 11.38 -9.08 1.69
N ILE A 220 12.07 -7.94 1.72
CA ILE A 220 12.84 -7.43 0.57
C ILE A 220 14.31 -7.79 0.77
N PHE A 221 14.85 -8.65 -0.10
CA PHE A 221 16.25 -9.10 0.01
C PHE A 221 17.19 -8.37 -0.95
N ASP A 222 16.70 -7.67 -1.97
CA ASP A 222 17.50 -6.91 -2.94
C ASP A 222 16.68 -5.83 -3.67
N THR A 223 17.32 -4.71 -4.01
CA THR A 223 16.70 -3.58 -4.72
C THR A 223 17.67 -3.07 -5.77
N VAL A 224 17.26 -3.11 -7.03
CA VAL A 224 18.10 -2.75 -8.18
C VAL A 224 17.47 -1.58 -8.93
N ILE A 225 18.26 -0.56 -9.21
CA ILE A 225 17.87 0.54 -10.09
C ILE A 225 18.25 0.18 -11.52
N ASP A 226 17.31 0.33 -12.44
CA ASP A 226 17.49 0.16 -13.88
C ASP A 226 16.85 1.34 -14.62
N GLY A 227 17.67 2.35 -14.97
CA GLY A 227 17.20 3.56 -15.63
C GLY A 227 16.21 4.38 -14.77
N ASP A 228 14.96 4.45 -15.21
CA ASP A 228 13.83 5.11 -14.52
C ASP A 228 13.00 4.14 -13.67
N THR A 229 13.43 2.89 -13.58
CA THR A 229 12.69 1.79 -12.97
C THR A 229 13.47 1.25 -11.77
N VAL A 230 12.74 0.80 -10.74
CA VAL A 230 13.31 0.08 -9.61
C VAL A 230 12.71 -1.32 -9.52
N ARG A 231 13.58 -2.33 -9.46
CA ARG A 231 13.23 -3.74 -9.31
C ARG A 231 13.48 -4.16 -7.87
N ILE A 232 12.42 -4.47 -7.14
CA ILE A 232 12.41 -4.79 -5.72
C ILE A 232 12.17 -6.30 -5.59
N ARG A 233 13.21 -7.03 -5.20
CA ARG A 233 13.17 -8.49 -5.12
C ARG A 233 12.80 -8.91 -3.70
N THR A 234 11.81 -9.79 -3.60
CA THR A 234 11.19 -10.17 -2.33
C THR A 234 11.15 -11.68 -2.16
N THR A 235 11.19 -12.14 -0.92
CA THR A 235 11.02 -13.55 -0.54
C THR A 235 9.59 -14.04 -0.78
N MET A 236 8.64 -13.13 -1.05
CA MET A 236 7.25 -13.46 -1.34
C MET A 236 7.08 -14.02 -2.75
N ALA A 237 6.17 -14.99 -2.92
CA ALA A 237 5.77 -15.45 -4.24
C ALA A 237 4.90 -14.40 -4.96
N PRO A 238 4.86 -14.36 -6.31
CA PRO A 238 4.02 -13.43 -7.06
C PRO A 238 2.54 -13.41 -6.67
N ALA A 239 1.98 -14.58 -6.32
CA ALA A 239 0.58 -14.72 -5.91
C ALA A 239 0.28 -14.08 -4.53
N ASP A 240 1.28 -13.99 -3.65
CA ASP A 240 1.14 -13.33 -2.35
C ASP A 240 1.33 -11.82 -2.48
N LEU A 241 2.15 -11.38 -3.45
CA LEU A 241 2.31 -9.97 -3.75
C LEU A 241 1.02 -9.30 -4.21
N SER A 242 0.08 -10.02 -4.85
CA SER A 242 -1.20 -9.42 -5.26
C SER A 242 -2.07 -8.91 -4.10
N MET A 243 -1.66 -9.22 -2.87
CA MET A 243 -2.35 -8.87 -1.63
C MET A 243 -1.54 -7.94 -0.74
N ALA A 244 -0.31 -7.66 -1.13
CA ALA A 244 0.57 -6.78 -0.41
C ALA A 244 0.41 -5.34 -0.88
N MET A 245 0.88 -4.41 -0.05
CA MET A 245 0.97 -3.00 -0.39
C MET A 245 2.43 -2.60 -0.49
N LEU A 246 2.78 -1.91 -1.58
CA LEU A 246 4.07 -1.28 -1.75
C LEU A 246 4.07 0.12 -1.14
N HIS A 247 5.17 0.45 -0.49
CA HIS A 247 5.45 1.77 0.06
C HIS A 247 6.87 2.18 -0.31
N TYR A 248 7.10 3.49 -0.40
CA TYR A 248 8.43 4.09 -0.33
C TYR A 248 8.40 5.16 0.76
N GLY A 249 9.34 5.11 1.70
CA GLY A 249 9.34 5.97 2.89
C GLY A 249 8.34 5.52 3.97
N PHE A 250 8.16 4.21 4.15
CA PHE A 250 7.22 3.66 5.12
C PHE A 250 7.65 3.94 6.57
N GLY A 251 6.74 4.53 7.34
CA GLY A 251 6.95 4.86 8.75
C GLY A 251 7.51 6.25 9.01
N TYR A 252 7.96 6.44 10.25
CA TYR A 252 8.51 7.73 10.72
C TYR A 252 9.93 8.00 10.24
N ASN A 253 10.81 7.00 10.33
CA ASN A 253 12.25 7.17 10.11
C ASN A 253 12.85 6.15 9.12
N PRO A 254 12.33 6.06 7.88
CA PRO A 254 12.90 5.17 6.86
C PRO A 254 14.22 5.74 6.33
N TYR A 255 15.17 4.85 5.99
CA TYR A 255 16.36 5.24 5.23
C TYR A 255 16.05 5.25 3.72
N CYS A 256 15.86 6.45 3.17
CA CYS A 256 15.56 6.68 1.75
C CYS A 256 16.74 7.40 1.10
N ASN A 257 17.31 6.82 0.04
CA ASN A 257 18.54 7.34 -0.59
C ASN A 257 18.47 7.41 -2.13
N ILE A 258 17.29 7.15 -2.72
CA ILE A 258 17.13 7.16 -4.17
C ILE A 258 16.79 8.57 -4.64
N THR A 259 17.64 9.07 -5.54
CA THR A 259 17.45 10.33 -6.25
C THR A 259 17.63 10.10 -7.74
N ASP A 260 17.36 11.10 -8.57
CA ASP A 260 17.88 11.11 -9.93
C ASP A 260 19.24 11.82 -10.04
N LYS A 261 19.82 11.89 -11.23
CA LYS A 261 21.11 12.58 -11.45
C LYS A 261 21.07 14.09 -11.21
N ALA A 262 19.88 14.70 -11.18
CA ALA A 262 19.69 16.09 -10.80
C ALA A 262 19.55 16.25 -9.27
N GLY A 263 19.69 15.18 -8.49
CA GLY A 263 19.60 15.19 -7.04
C GLY A 263 18.17 15.41 -6.55
N ARG A 264 17.15 14.99 -7.30
CA ARG A 264 15.73 15.07 -6.91
C ARG A 264 15.30 13.73 -6.32
N SER A 265 14.73 13.76 -5.12
CA SER A 265 14.27 12.54 -4.44
C SER A 265 13.02 11.95 -5.09
N LEU A 266 12.86 10.64 -4.97
CA LEU A 266 11.55 10.00 -5.09
C LEU A 266 10.58 10.58 -4.03
N PRO A 267 9.29 10.71 -4.33
CA PRO A 267 8.28 11.05 -3.32
C PRO A 267 8.04 9.86 -2.38
N VAL A 268 7.75 10.15 -1.11
CA VAL A 268 7.12 9.16 -0.22
C VAL A 268 5.76 8.82 -0.82
N PHE A 269 5.46 7.53 -0.91
CA PHE A 269 4.17 7.06 -1.39
C PHE A 269 3.76 5.78 -0.71
N GLY A 270 2.46 5.48 -0.77
CA GLY A 270 1.89 4.24 -0.28
C GLY A 270 0.72 4.47 0.68
N PRO A 271 -0.09 3.44 0.94
CA PRO A 271 -0.01 2.10 0.36
C PRO A 271 -0.42 2.06 -1.12
N ILE A 272 0.39 1.41 -1.97
CA ILE A 272 0.04 1.08 -3.36
C ILE A 272 -0.23 -0.41 -3.45
N ALA A 273 -1.47 -0.79 -3.77
CA ALA A 273 -1.81 -2.18 -3.96
C ALA A 273 -0.99 -2.79 -5.10
N LEU A 274 -0.31 -3.90 -4.81
CA LEU A 274 0.47 -4.64 -5.79
C LEU A 274 -0.44 -5.59 -6.58
N GLY A 275 -0.22 -5.66 -7.89
CA GLY A 275 -1.05 -6.48 -8.78
C GLY A 275 -2.47 -5.93 -8.94
N LYS A 276 -3.42 -6.81 -9.30
CA LYS A 276 -4.84 -6.44 -9.34
C LYS A 276 -5.40 -6.58 -7.92
N PRO A 277 -5.95 -5.51 -7.31
CA PRO A 277 -6.62 -5.62 -6.01
C PRO A 277 -7.72 -6.68 -6.05
N ARG A 278 -7.80 -7.50 -5.00
CA ARG A 278 -8.80 -8.57 -4.88
C ARG A 278 -9.44 -8.51 -3.50
N ALA A 279 -10.74 -8.76 -3.44
CA ALA A 279 -11.46 -8.86 -2.19
C ALA A 279 -11.31 -10.30 -1.68
N ILE A 280 -10.27 -10.59 -0.91
CA ILE A 280 -10.04 -11.93 -0.37
C ILE A 280 -9.90 -11.92 1.15
N THR A 281 -10.18 -13.05 1.77
CA THR A 281 -9.93 -13.30 3.20
C THR A 281 -8.45 -13.62 3.46
N SER A 282 -8.02 -13.50 4.71
CA SER A 282 -6.81 -14.19 5.18
C SER A 282 -6.95 -15.70 5.00
N PHE A 283 -5.83 -16.42 5.04
CA PHE A 283 -5.85 -17.88 4.97
C PHE A 283 -6.56 -18.49 6.18
N ILE A 284 -7.36 -19.52 5.93
CA ILE A 284 -8.02 -20.30 6.97
C ILE A 284 -6.96 -21.15 7.65
N ARG A 285 -6.66 -20.83 8.91
CA ARG A 285 -5.67 -21.55 9.73
C ARG A 285 -6.28 -22.36 10.87
N SER A 286 -7.55 -22.14 11.18
CA SER A 286 -8.28 -22.87 12.21
C SER A 286 -9.26 -23.83 11.55
N TRP A 287 -9.13 -25.10 11.89
CA TRP A 287 -9.89 -26.19 11.27
C TRP A 287 -10.33 -27.20 12.32
N GLU A 288 -11.46 -27.84 12.05
CA GLU A 288 -11.82 -29.13 12.63
C GLU A 288 -11.30 -30.23 11.70
N ILE A 289 -10.42 -31.10 12.18
CA ILE A 289 -9.69 -32.07 11.37
C ILE A 289 -10.09 -33.49 11.77
N SER A 290 -10.31 -34.35 10.77
CA SER A 290 -10.56 -35.78 11.00
C SER A 290 -9.29 -36.58 11.22
N ASP A 291 -9.40 -37.72 11.90
CA ASP A 291 -8.42 -38.80 11.74
C ASP A 291 -8.27 -39.21 10.26
N PHE A 292 -7.15 -39.86 9.94
CA PHE A 292 -6.93 -40.52 8.65
C PHE A 292 -8.04 -41.54 8.38
N LYS A 293 -8.76 -41.37 7.27
CA LYS A 293 -9.79 -42.29 6.80
C LYS A 293 -9.32 -43.03 5.54
N PRO A 294 -9.86 -44.23 5.26
CA PRO A 294 -9.63 -44.88 3.97
C PRO A 294 -9.99 -43.95 2.81
N SER A 295 -9.08 -43.82 1.84
CA SER A 295 -9.26 -42.96 0.68
C SER A 295 -9.88 -43.72 -0.51
N ALA A 296 -10.05 -43.00 -1.60
CA ALA A 296 -10.40 -43.54 -2.91
C ALA A 296 -9.37 -43.05 -3.95
N GLY A 297 -8.08 -43.26 -3.69
CA GLY A 297 -6.97 -42.87 -4.55
C GLY A 297 -6.96 -41.37 -4.87
N ASP A 298 -7.28 -41.04 -6.12
CA ASP A 298 -7.28 -39.69 -6.68
C ASP A 298 -8.50 -38.83 -6.27
N LEU A 299 -9.32 -39.36 -5.35
CA LEU A 299 -10.54 -38.77 -4.81
C LEU A 299 -11.67 -38.59 -5.84
N THR A 300 -11.56 -39.13 -7.05
CA THR A 300 -12.58 -38.98 -8.11
C THR A 300 -13.93 -39.51 -7.65
N SER A 301 -13.97 -40.74 -7.12
CA SER A 301 -15.19 -41.39 -6.63
C SER A 301 -15.61 -40.93 -5.23
N LEU A 302 -14.78 -40.15 -4.54
CA LEU A 302 -15.05 -39.71 -3.17
C LEU A 302 -16.29 -38.79 -3.13
N LYS A 303 -17.29 -39.18 -2.34
CA LYS A 303 -18.53 -38.41 -2.14
C LYS A 303 -18.37 -37.46 -0.96
N TYR A 304 -19.33 -36.53 -0.82
CA TYR A 304 -19.41 -35.65 0.34
C TYR A 304 -19.48 -36.47 1.65
N PRO A 305 -18.59 -36.21 2.64
CA PRO A 305 -18.44 -37.05 3.83
C PRO A 305 -19.42 -36.64 4.95
N ALA A 306 -20.73 -36.82 4.73
CA ALA A 306 -21.77 -36.35 5.66
C ALA A 306 -21.62 -36.85 7.11
N GLU A 307 -21.13 -38.08 7.30
CA GLU A 307 -20.92 -38.66 8.63
C GLU A 307 -19.71 -38.07 9.37
N ILE A 308 -18.66 -37.66 8.62
CA ILE A 308 -17.49 -37.01 9.22
C ILE A 308 -17.84 -35.61 9.70
N VAL A 309 -18.59 -34.87 8.90
CA VAL A 309 -19.00 -33.50 9.24
C VAL A 309 -19.91 -33.45 10.47
N LYS A 310 -20.73 -34.49 10.70
CA LYS A 310 -21.57 -34.61 11.90
C LYS A 310 -20.83 -35.14 13.13
N SER A 311 -19.60 -35.65 12.96
CA SER A 311 -18.82 -36.22 14.04
C SER A 311 -18.09 -35.14 14.85
N SER A 312 -17.70 -35.46 16.09
CA SER A 312 -16.82 -34.60 16.87
C SER A 312 -15.41 -34.69 16.31
N LEU A 313 -14.92 -33.60 15.72
CA LEU A 313 -13.59 -33.49 15.13
C LEU A 313 -12.63 -32.71 16.05
N GLU A 314 -11.33 -32.93 15.88
CA GLU A 314 -10.33 -32.23 16.67
C GLU A 314 -10.10 -30.83 16.09
N LYS A 315 -10.17 -29.79 16.95
CA LYS A 315 -9.83 -28.43 16.55
C LYS A 315 -8.33 -28.23 16.53
N ARG A 316 -7.80 -27.78 15.40
CA ARG A 316 -6.38 -27.42 15.23
C ARG A 316 -6.25 -26.04 14.62
N THR A 317 -5.32 -25.25 15.16
CA THR A 317 -4.92 -23.96 14.58
C THR A 317 -3.45 -24.02 14.18
N PHE A 318 -3.15 -23.68 12.93
CA PHE A 318 -1.79 -23.66 12.39
C PHE A 318 -1.14 -22.28 12.59
N SER A 319 0.16 -22.25 12.85
CA SER A 319 0.95 -21.02 12.97
C SER A 319 1.04 -20.27 11.65
N ASP A 320 1.25 -21.02 10.56
CA ASP A 320 1.52 -20.50 9.23
C ASP A 320 0.30 -20.54 8.31
N ASN A 321 0.36 -19.81 7.20
CA ASN A 321 -0.69 -19.81 6.17
C ASN A 321 -0.85 -21.19 5.51
N PHE A 322 0.23 -21.97 5.48
CA PHE A 322 0.20 -23.35 5.01
C PHE A 322 -0.17 -24.28 6.16
N CYS A 323 -1.30 -24.97 6.05
CA CYS A 323 -1.70 -26.00 7.00
C CYS A 323 -0.89 -27.27 6.76
N LEU A 324 0.34 -27.29 7.29
CA LEU A 324 1.31 -28.38 7.15
C LEU A 324 0.88 -29.61 7.96
N LEU A 325 0.69 -30.74 7.27
CA LEU A 325 0.46 -32.08 7.85
C LEU A 325 1.50 -33.11 7.38
N HIS A 326 2.56 -32.68 6.68
CA HIS A 326 3.55 -33.61 6.12
C HIS A 326 4.17 -34.57 7.16
N PRO A 327 4.58 -34.12 8.36
CA PRO A 327 5.14 -35.04 9.36
C PRO A 327 4.18 -36.18 9.74
N GLU A 328 2.89 -35.86 9.93
CA GLU A 328 1.86 -36.83 10.26
C GLU A 328 1.53 -37.75 9.08
N ILE A 329 1.46 -37.20 7.86
CA ILE A 329 1.20 -37.95 6.63
C ILE A 329 2.35 -38.92 6.33
N ALA A 330 3.59 -38.46 6.43
CA ALA A 330 4.78 -39.28 6.19
C ALA A 330 4.86 -40.47 7.16
N ALA A 331 4.46 -40.28 8.41
CA ALA A 331 4.40 -41.36 9.41
C ALA A 331 3.39 -42.47 9.06
N ARG A 332 2.44 -42.22 8.16
CA ARG A 332 1.50 -43.24 7.65
C ARG A 332 2.11 -44.14 6.57
N GLY A 333 3.23 -43.75 5.98
CA GLY A 333 3.87 -44.44 4.85
C GLY A 333 2.97 -44.42 3.59
N ASN A 334 2.97 -45.52 2.84
CA ASN A 334 2.30 -45.61 1.53
C ASN A 334 0.79 -45.90 1.62
N LYS A 335 0.14 -45.67 2.77
CA LYS A 335 -1.30 -45.93 2.92
C LYS A 335 -2.11 -44.91 2.11
N ASP A 336 -3.08 -45.40 1.34
CA ASP A 336 -4.04 -44.57 0.62
C ASP A 336 -5.14 -44.10 1.59
N GLU A 337 -4.93 -42.91 2.15
CA GLU A 337 -5.76 -42.32 3.18
C GLU A 337 -6.11 -40.88 2.84
N VAL A 338 -7.16 -40.38 3.46
CA VAL A 338 -7.68 -39.03 3.26
C VAL A 338 -7.92 -38.38 4.62
N ILE A 339 -7.62 -37.10 4.69
CA ILE A 339 -7.87 -36.24 5.84
C ILE A 339 -8.89 -35.19 5.43
N TYR A 340 -9.86 -34.91 6.30
CA TYR A 340 -10.86 -33.88 6.08
C TYR A 340 -10.59 -32.68 6.98
N PHE A 341 -10.54 -31.50 6.36
CA PHE A 341 -10.53 -30.20 7.01
C PHE A 341 -11.93 -29.62 6.91
N VAL A 342 -12.55 -29.34 8.05
CA VAL A 342 -13.91 -28.82 8.17
C VAL A 342 -13.88 -27.47 8.87
N THR A 343 -14.63 -26.51 8.36
CA THR A 343 -14.86 -25.22 9.02
C THR A 343 -16.17 -24.62 8.54
N THR A 344 -16.57 -23.51 9.15
CA THR A 344 -17.69 -22.69 8.72
C THR A 344 -17.23 -21.28 8.37
N PHE A 345 -17.97 -20.60 7.51
CA PHE A 345 -17.82 -19.16 7.30
C PHE A 345 -19.20 -18.51 7.15
N ASN A 346 -19.32 -17.26 7.59
CA ASN A 346 -20.55 -16.48 7.49
C ASN A 346 -20.45 -15.46 6.35
N CYS A 347 -21.54 -15.27 5.60
CA CYS A 347 -21.69 -14.20 4.64
C CYS A 347 -22.78 -13.22 5.09
N ALA A 348 -22.43 -11.95 5.28
CA ALA A 348 -23.39 -10.90 5.67
C ALA A 348 -24.45 -10.61 4.59
N SER A 349 -24.12 -10.87 3.33
CA SER A 349 -24.98 -10.67 2.16
C SER A 349 -24.77 -11.79 1.13
N GLU A 350 -25.62 -11.87 0.12
CA GLU A 350 -25.38 -12.78 -1.00
C GLU A 350 -24.11 -12.38 -1.76
N MET A 351 -23.23 -13.35 -2.02
CA MET A 351 -21.94 -13.12 -2.65
C MET A 351 -21.60 -14.21 -3.67
N ARG A 352 -20.91 -13.82 -4.74
CA ARG A 352 -20.20 -14.76 -5.62
C ARG A 352 -18.80 -14.94 -5.07
N LEU A 353 -18.41 -16.18 -4.80
CA LEU A 353 -17.13 -16.49 -4.17
C LEU A 353 -16.30 -17.44 -5.02
N ASN A 354 -14.99 -17.31 -4.90
CA ASN A 354 -14.00 -18.30 -5.30
C ASN A 354 -13.45 -18.95 -4.04
N LEU A 355 -13.46 -20.28 -3.99
CA LEU A 355 -12.62 -21.05 -3.07
C LEU A 355 -11.22 -21.14 -3.70
N VAL A 356 -10.25 -20.46 -3.12
CA VAL A 356 -8.87 -20.42 -3.60
C VAL A 356 -8.06 -21.41 -2.79
N LEU A 357 -7.47 -22.40 -3.46
CA LEU A 357 -6.71 -23.48 -2.83
C LEU A 357 -5.26 -23.51 -3.32
N GLY A 358 -4.36 -23.79 -2.40
CA GLY A 358 -3.04 -24.35 -2.64
C GLY A 358 -2.95 -25.72 -1.99
N TYR A 359 -2.29 -26.68 -2.62
CA TYR A 359 -2.27 -28.05 -2.12
C TYR A 359 -1.12 -28.84 -2.73
N ASP A 360 -0.68 -29.84 -1.99
CA ASP A 360 0.31 -30.83 -2.38
C ASP A 360 -0.25 -32.21 -2.04
N GLY A 361 -0.70 -32.94 -3.06
CA GLY A 361 -1.52 -34.13 -2.97
C GLY A 361 -2.89 -33.97 -3.67
N PRO A 362 -3.59 -35.07 -4.01
CA PRO A 362 -4.95 -35.02 -4.53
C PRO A 362 -5.87 -34.26 -3.56
N VAL A 363 -6.71 -33.35 -4.08
CA VAL A 363 -7.57 -32.50 -3.25
C VAL A 363 -9.00 -32.46 -3.79
N LYS A 364 -9.98 -32.41 -2.89
CA LYS A 364 -11.39 -32.22 -3.26
C LYS A 364 -12.10 -31.37 -2.24
N ALA A 365 -12.95 -30.45 -2.67
CA ALA A 365 -13.63 -29.53 -1.78
C ALA A 365 -15.12 -29.40 -2.05
N TRP A 366 -15.88 -29.18 -0.96
CA TRP A 366 -17.32 -28.98 -0.96
C TRP A 366 -17.70 -27.76 -0.14
N VAL A 367 -18.78 -27.09 -0.58
CA VAL A 367 -19.46 -26.06 0.21
C VAL A 367 -20.93 -26.46 0.35
N ASN A 368 -21.42 -26.55 1.58
CA ASN A 368 -22.77 -27.04 1.91
C ASN A 368 -23.12 -28.36 1.17
N GLY A 369 -22.20 -29.33 1.24
CA GLY A 369 -22.33 -30.63 0.56
C GLY A 369 -22.18 -30.63 -0.98
N ARG A 370 -22.06 -29.46 -1.63
CA ARG A 370 -21.89 -29.38 -3.10
C ARG A 370 -20.42 -29.29 -3.47
N LYS A 371 -19.97 -30.14 -4.39
CA LYS A 371 -18.59 -30.13 -4.89
C LYS A 371 -18.29 -28.79 -5.57
N VAL A 372 -17.25 -28.09 -5.10
CA VAL A 372 -16.79 -26.81 -5.67
C VAL A 372 -15.43 -26.93 -6.35
N PHE A 373 -14.59 -27.90 -5.95
CA PHE A 373 -13.27 -28.10 -6.54
C PHE A 373 -12.83 -29.57 -6.44
N HIS A 374 -12.01 -30.03 -7.39
CA HIS A 374 -11.34 -31.33 -7.36
C HIS A 374 -10.12 -31.28 -8.29
N ASP A 375 -8.95 -31.63 -7.77
CA ASP A 375 -7.77 -31.94 -8.57
C ASP A 375 -7.22 -33.32 -8.15
N PRO A 376 -7.33 -34.35 -9.01
CA PRO A 376 -6.80 -35.69 -8.74
C PRO A 376 -5.27 -35.76 -8.81
N SER A 377 -4.62 -34.76 -9.39
CA SER A 377 -3.21 -34.75 -9.76
C SER A 377 -2.38 -33.72 -8.99
N GLY A 378 -2.88 -33.25 -7.85
CA GLY A 378 -2.17 -32.25 -7.04
C GLY A 378 -0.76 -32.72 -6.66
N THR A 379 0.25 -32.00 -7.12
CA THR A 379 1.68 -32.31 -6.92
C THR A 379 2.38 -31.33 -5.98
N ASN A 380 3.61 -31.65 -5.57
CA ASN A 380 4.57 -30.71 -5.00
C ASN A 380 5.16 -29.80 -6.12
N PRO A 381 5.36 -28.49 -5.92
CA PRO A 381 5.00 -27.70 -4.73
C PRO A 381 3.54 -27.24 -4.69
N ALA A 382 3.04 -27.11 -3.45
CA ALA A 382 1.88 -26.30 -3.15
C ALA A 382 2.21 -24.83 -3.39
N THR A 383 1.37 -24.15 -4.18
CA THR A 383 1.38 -22.69 -4.29
C THR A 383 0.05 -22.15 -3.77
N PRO A 384 0.00 -20.96 -3.14
CA PRO A 384 -1.22 -20.47 -2.47
C PRO A 384 -2.46 -20.29 -3.37
N GLN A 385 -2.27 -20.37 -4.70
CA GLN A 385 -3.34 -20.33 -5.69
C GLN A 385 -3.06 -21.35 -6.81
N LYS A 386 -3.07 -22.62 -6.45
CA LYS A 386 -2.94 -23.74 -7.40
C LYS A 386 -4.27 -24.11 -8.05
N GLY A 387 -5.39 -23.93 -7.33
CA GLY A 387 -6.74 -24.23 -7.81
C GLY A 387 -7.76 -23.19 -7.37
N VAL A 388 -8.81 -23.00 -8.18
CA VAL A 388 -9.91 -22.08 -7.89
C VAL A 388 -11.25 -22.75 -8.23
N GLY A 389 -12.17 -22.79 -7.26
CA GLY A 389 -13.54 -23.26 -7.44
C GLY A 389 -14.56 -22.14 -7.22
N ALA A 390 -15.29 -21.74 -8.26
CA ALA A 390 -16.30 -20.69 -8.16
C ALA A 390 -17.65 -21.22 -7.64
N PHE A 391 -18.30 -20.47 -6.76
CA PHE A 391 -19.63 -20.79 -6.23
C PHE A 391 -20.42 -19.52 -5.82
N LYS A 392 -21.71 -19.70 -5.51
CA LYS A 392 -22.57 -18.64 -4.96
C LYS A 392 -22.91 -18.97 -3.51
N ALA A 393 -22.74 -18.00 -2.63
CA ALA A 393 -23.10 -18.06 -1.22
C ALA A 393 -24.28 -17.13 -0.95
N LYS A 394 -25.25 -17.59 -0.16
CA LYS A 394 -26.37 -16.76 0.31
C LYS A 394 -25.91 -15.99 1.56
N ALA A 395 -26.74 -15.10 2.08
CA ALA A 395 -26.50 -14.57 3.42
C ALA A 395 -26.67 -15.70 4.47
N GLY A 396 -25.81 -15.73 5.48
CA GLY A 396 -25.79 -16.71 6.56
C GLY A 396 -24.56 -17.60 6.58
N ASP A 397 -24.63 -18.68 7.36
CA ASP A 397 -23.53 -19.61 7.58
C ASP A 397 -23.41 -20.64 6.46
N HIS A 398 -22.16 -20.97 6.14
CA HIS A 398 -21.76 -21.93 5.13
C HIS A 398 -20.71 -22.87 5.69
N GLU A 399 -20.88 -24.15 5.42
CA GLU A 399 -19.92 -25.20 5.72
C GLU A 399 -18.93 -25.32 4.57
N LEU A 400 -17.65 -25.45 4.91
CA LEU A 400 -16.55 -25.74 3.99
C LEU A 400 -15.87 -27.04 4.41
N VAL A 401 -15.74 -27.97 3.46
CA VAL A 401 -15.02 -29.23 3.65
C VAL A 401 -13.96 -29.36 2.58
N VAL A 402 -12.72 -29.63 2.98
CA VAL A 402 -11.60 -29.93 2.08
C VAL A 402 -11.01 -31.29 2.44
N ALA A 403 -10.99 -32.21 1.47
CA ALA A 403 -10.34 -33.50 1.57
C ALA A 403 -8.94 -33.41 0.93
N LEU A 404 -7.92 -33.84 1.67
CA LEU A 404 -6.55 -34.01 1.18
C LEU A 404 -6.19 -35.49 1.22
N GLY A 405 -5.90 -36.07 0.06
CA GLY A 405 -5.35 -37.42 -0.05
C GLY A 405 -3.88 -37.44 0.37
N THR A 406 -3.46 -38.48 1.09
CA THR A 406 -2.07 -38.62 1.58
C THR A 406 -1.05 -38.78 0.46
N ASN A 407 -1.49 -39.10 -0.75
CA ASN A 407 -0.64 -39.32 -1.93
C ASN A 407 0.50 -40.32 -1.67
N SER A 408 0.18 -41.45 -1.05
CA SER A 408 1.18 -42.45 -0.60
C SER A 408 2.27 -41.85 0.30
N GLY A 409 1.89 -40.96 1.21
CA GLY A 409 2.81 -40.31 2.15
C GLY A 409 3.51 -39.06 1.60
N ASN A 410 3.28 -38.71 0.34
CA ASN A 410 3.97 -37.58 -0.32
C ASN A 410 3.23 -36.24 -0.20
N ALA A 411 2.00 -36.23 0.31
CA ALA A 411 1.25 -34.99 0.49
C ALA A 411 1.80 -34.16 1.66
N TRP A 412 1.67 -32.83 1.57
CA TRP A 412 2.22 -31.91 2.58
C TRP A 412 1.16 -31.13 3.34
N GLY A 413 0.11 -30.65 2.67
CA GLY A 413 -0.84 -29.75 3.31
C GLY A 413 -1.64 -28.89 2.32
N ILE A 414 -2.34 -27.90 2.85
CA ILE A 414 -3.19 -27.00 2.08
C ILE A 414 -3.04 -25.52 2.47
N TYR A 415 -3.26 -24.65 1.50
CA TYR A 415 -3.66 -23.25 1.67
C TYR A 415 -5.12 -23.13 1.28
N VAL A 416 -5.95 -22.46 2.07
CA VAL A 416 -7.34 -22.19 1.68
C VAL A 416 -7.74 -20.78 2.09
N ARG A 417 -8.42 -20.07 1.19
CA ARG A 417 -9.06 -18.77 1.46
C ARG A 417 -10.22 -18.53 0.51
N LEU A 418 -11.00 -17.49 0.78
CA LEU A 418 -12.14 -17.10 -0.04
C LEU A 418 -11.84 -15.78 -0.76
N GLU A 419 -12.30 -15.67 -2.01
CA GLU A 419 -12.27 -14.43 -2.79
C GLU A 419 -13.71 -14.03 -3.17
N ARG A 420 -14.11 -12.80 -2.84
CA ARG A 420 -15.36 -12.19 -3.30
C ARG A 420 -15.22 -11.62 -4.71
N LEU A 421 -16.10 -12.07 -5.59
CA LEU A 421 -16.18 -11.64 -6.98
C LEU A 421 -17.21 -10.55 -7.21
N GLY A 422 -17.00 -9.76 -8.26
CA GLY A 422 -17.91 -8.68 -8.65
C GLY A 422 -17.79 -7.40 -7.81
N VAL A 423 -16.72 -7.27 -7.03
CA VAL A 423 -16.40 -6.03 -6.32
C VAL A 423 -15.85 -5.02 -7.34
N SER A 424 -16.39 -3.79 -7.34
CA SER A 424 -15.93 -2.75 -8.26
C SER A 424 -14.49 -2.32 -7.94
N ALA A 425 -13.73 -1.87 -8.95
CA ALA A 425 -12.38 -1.37 -8.73
C ALA A 425 -12.32 -0.19 -7.75
N LYS A 426 -13.38 0.65 -7.70
CA LYS A 426 -13.50 1.71 -6.70
C LYS A 426 -13.67 1.13 -5.30
N ALA A 427 -14.58 0.18 -5.12
CA ALA A 427 -14.81 -0.44 -3.82
C ALA A 427 -13.56 -1.18 -3.31
N LEU A 428 -12.83 -1.86 -4.20
CA LEU A 428 -11.55 -2.51 -3.87
C LEU A 428 -10.50 -1.50 -3.38
N ARG A 429 -10.37 -0.34 -4.04
CA ARG A 429 -9.44 0.73 -3.63
C ARG A 429 -9.85 1.40 -2.33
N ASP A 430 -11.14 1.67 -2.16
CA ASP A 430 -11.67 2.40 -0.99
C ASP A 430 -11.93 1.46 0.20
N VAL A 431 -11.68 0.15 0.04
CA VAL A 431 -11.98 -0.92 1.03
C VAL A 431 -13.43 -0.85 1.53
N THR A 432 -14.37 -0.62 0.61
CA THR A 432 -15.81 -0.47 0.90
C THR A 432 -16.60 -1.71 0.45
N TYR A 433 -16.15 -2.88 0.89
CA TYR A 433 -16.77 -4.17 0.61
C TYR A 433 -16.71 -5.08 1.83
N GLU A 434 -17.63 -6.03 1.89
CA GLU A 434 -17.64 -7.06 2.93
C GLU A 434 -16.96 -8.33 2.43
N LEU A 435 -16.28 -9.03 3.32
CA LEU A 435 -15.75 -10.37 3.09
C LEU A 435 -16.51 -11.38 3.94
N PRO A 436 -16.47 -12.67 3.56
CA PRO A 436 -16.90 -13.73 4.46
C PRO A 436 -16.11 -13.67 5.78
N SER A 437 -16.80 -13.84 6.90
CA SER A 437 -16.16 -14.04 8.21
C SER A 437 -15.88 -15.52 8.38
N ILE A 438 -14.63 -15.89 8.63
CA ILE A 438 -14.19 -17.28 8.86
C ILE A 438 -14.14 -17.55 10.36
#